data_AF-A0A1D1Z9P7-F1
#
_entry.id   AF-A0A1D1Z9P7-F1
#
_cell.length_a   1.000
_cell.length_b   1.000
_cell.length_c   1.000
_cell.angle_alpha   90.00
_cell.angle_beta   90.00
_cell.angle_gamma   90.00
#
_symmetry.space_group_name_H-M   'P 1'
#
loop_
_entity.id
_entity.type
_entity.pdbx_description
1 polymer ?
#
loop_
_entity_poly.entity_id
_entity_poly.type
_entity_poly.pdbx_seq_one_letter_code
_entity_poly.pdbx_strand_id
1 'polypeptide(L)'
;CETGIGSCFVQSNFGNARHILFNDRIRDAILGGSPFGHPLQQGFVTGLALQPNGHDHGDKSIVDGMLGASLDHIQVGLAANLRDFVFTGHSGVPMKGSEVLTHDMMPVAYASSPIETVNYVSAHDNETLFDIVSLKTAEDISVDDRCRINHLATSIIALSQGIPFFHAGDEILRSKSLDRDSYNSGDWFNKLDFTYQSNNWGVGLPPKAKNEKNWPLIKPRLANPSFKPREEHILAAVENLKNLLKIRYSSPLIRLRTANAIQLFFYHRRLQRMPN
;
A
#
# COMPACT_ATOMS: atom_id res chain seq x y z
N CYS A 1 8.02 -1.19 -25.73
CA CYS A 1 9.46 -1.37 -25.98
C CYS A 1 9.65 -2.30 -27.16
N GLU A 2 9.55 -1.75 -28.37
CA GLU A 2 9.97 -2.43 -29.60
C GLU A 2 10.98 -1.50 -30.25
N THR A 3 12.25 -1.84 -30.11
CA THR A 3 13.39 -1.58 -31.01
C THR A 3 14.65 -1.85 -30.19
N GLY A 4 15.37 -2.91 -30.57
CA GLY A 4 16.62 -3.31 -29.93
C GLY A 4 17.71 -2.24 -30.04
N ILE A 5 18.70 -2.36 -29.16
CA ILE A 5 19.80 -1.42 -28.85
C ILE A 5 19.45 -0.48 -27.68
N GLY A 6 19.43 -1.08 -26.48
CA GLY A 6 19.31 -0.38 -25.20
C GLY A 6 18.64 -1.27 -24.15
N SER A 7 19.33 -1.56 -23.04
CA SER A 7 18.65 -2.13 -21.88
C SER A 7 17.64 -1.10 -21.38
N CYS A 8 16.34 -1.41 -21.46
CA CYS A 8 15.31 -0.56 -20.88
C CYS A 8 15.53 -0.43 -19.38
N PHE A 9 15.25 0.76 -18.85
CA PHE A 9 15.28 1.08 -17.42
C PHE A 9 14.11 0.38 -16.70
N VAL A 10 14.25 -0.91 -16.41
CA VAL A 10 13.24 -1.73 -15.72
C VAL A 10 13.80 -2.29 -14.41
N GLN A 11 12.96 -2.42 -13.39
CA GLN A 11 13.34 -2.76 -12.00
C GLN A 11 14.30 -3.97 -11.89
N SER A 12 14.15 -4.99 -12.74
CA SER A 12 14.99 -6.20 -12.76
C SER A 12 16.44 -5.97 -13.21
N ASN A 13 16.73 -4.88 -13.92
CA ASN A 13 18.04 -4.62 -14.52
C ASN A 13 18.98 -3.78 -13.62
N PHE A 14 18.57 -3.45 -12.38
CA PHE A 14 19.17 -2.35 -11.61
C PHE A 14 19.96 -2.69 -10.35
N GLY A 15 20.09 -3.97 -9.96
CA GLY A 15 20.93 -4.29 -8.81
C GLY A 15 22.34 -3.74 -9.02
N ASN A 16 22.69 -2.63 -8.34
CA ASN A 16 23.95 -1.86 -8.35
C ASN A 16 23.94 -0.45 -9.00
N ALA A 17 22.83 0.05 -9.57
CA ALA A 17 22.84 1.29 -10.35
C ALA A 17 22.58 2.59 -9.56
N ARG A 18 22.28 2.53 -8.24
CA ARG A 18 21.98 3.70 -7.39
C ARG A 18 20.80 4.56 -7.89
N HIS A 19 19.82 3.96 -8.52
CA HIS A 19 18.58 4.63 -8.94
C HIS A 19 17.44 4.32 -7.96
N ILE A 20 16.57 5.31 -7.77
CA ILE A 20 15.43 5.24 -6.86
C ILE A 20 14.21 4.73 -7.63
N LEU A 21 13.55 3.69 -7.11
CA LEU A 21 12.41 3.04 -7.76
C LEU A 21 11.23 2.93 -6.80
N PHE A 22 10.02 3.14 -7.33
CA PHE A 22 8.79 2.87 -6.60
C PHE A 22 8.59 1.36 -6.42
N ASN A 23 8.28 0.97 -5.18
CA ASN A 23 7.98 -0.40 -4.80
C ASN A 23 6.49 -0.65 -4.87
N ASP A 24 6.03 -1.06 -6.05
CA ASP A 24 4.67 -1.52 -6.32
C ASP A 24 4.33 -2.84 -5.59
N ARG A 25 5.33 -3.68 -5.25
CA ARG A 25 5.07 -4.98 -4.58
C ARG A 25 4.51 -4.80 -3.18
N ILE A 26 5.05 -3.87 -2.39
CA ILE A 26 4.52 -3.57 -1.05
C ILE A 26 3.14 -2.91 -1.14
N ARG A 27 2.92 -2.02 -2.11
CA ARG A 27 1.61 -1.37 -2.35
C ARG A 27 0.53 -2.42 -2.60
N ASP A 28 0.78 -3.31 -3.55
CA ASP A 28 -0.19 -4.32 -3.99
C ASP A 28 -0.44 -5.37 -2.91
N ALA A 29 0.59 -5.76 -2.15
CA ALA A 29 0.42 -6.68 -1.01
C ALA A 29 -0.39 -6.07 0.15
N ILE A 30 -0.19 -4.78 0.44
CA ILE A 30 -0.97 -4.08 1.47
C ILE A 30 -2.43 -3.97 1.04
N LEU A 31 -2.68 -3.42 -0.15
CA LEU A 31 -4.01 -3.02 -0.57
C LEU A 31 -4.82 -4.14 -1.22
N GLY A 32 -4.17 -5.05 -1.94
CA GLY A 32 -4.78 -6.18 -2.62
C GLY A 32 -4.95 -5.99 -4.12
N GLY A 33 -4.61 -7.04 -4.88
CA GLY A 33 -4.69 -7.05 -6.33
C GLY A 33 -3.65 -6.16 -6.99
N SER A 34 -4.03 -5.52 -8.09
CA SER A 34 -3.20 -4.55 -8.80
C SER A 34 -4.11 -3.48 -9.43
N PRO A 35 -3.58 -2.34 -9.89
CA PRO A 35 -4.37 -1.32 -10.59
C PRO A 35 -5.10 -1.81 -11.85
N PHE A 36 -4.72 -2.99 -12.38
CA PHE A 36 -5.30 -3.58 -13.59
C PHE A 36 -6.12 -4.85 -13.30
N GLY A 37 -6.08 -5.33 -12.05
CA GLY A 37 -6.84 -6.50 -11.60
C GLY A 37 -8.29 -6.19 -11.26
N HIS A 38 -8.97 -7.15 -10.63
CA HIS A 38 -10.34 -6.94 -10.18
C HIS A 38 -10.38 -5.92 -9.01
N PRO A 39 -11.22 -4.88 -9.05
CA PRO A 39 -11.20 -3.80 -8.06
C PRO A 39 -11.48 -4.28 -6.64
N LEU A 40 -12.26 -5.35 -6.47
CA LEU A 40 -12.62 -5.92 -5.17
C LEU A 40 -11.64 -6.98 -4.64
N GLN A 41 -10.51 -7.22 -5.32
CA GLN A 41 -9.49 -8.12 -4.78
C GLN A 41 -8.88 -7.53 -3.50
N GLN A 42 -9.01 -8.23 -2.37
CA GLN A 42 -8.52 -7.76 -1.07
C GLN A 42 -7.04 -8.10 -0.89
N GLY A 43 -6.40 -7.38 0.02
CA GLY A 43 -5.00 -7.56 0.44
C GLY A 43 -4.91 -7.54 1.95
N PHE A 44 -3.67 -7.40 2.45
CA PHE A 44 -3.37 -7.56 3.86
C PHE A 44 -4.19 -6.65 4.78
N VAL A 45 -4.35 -5.36 4.44
CA VAL A 45 -5.08 -4.40 5.30
C VAL A 45 -6.54 -4.22 4.92
N THR A 46 -6.96 -4.71 3.75
CA THR A 46 -8.32 -4.51 3.24
C THR A 46 -9.27 -5.67 3.53
N GLY A 47 -8.85 -6.63 4.35
CA GLY A 47 -9.71 -7.68 4.92
C GLY A 47 -9.58 -9.07 4.29
N LEU A 48 -8.53 -9.34 3.50
CA LEU A 48 -8.30 -10.67 2.92
C LEU A 48 -8.28 -11.75 4.02
N ALA A 49 -9.06 -12.81 3.85
CA ALA A 49 -9.35 -13.87 4.83
C ALA A 49 -10.14 -13.44 6.08
N LEU A 50 -9.76 -12.31 6.69
CA LEU A 50 -10.25 -11.89 8.01
C LEU A 50 -11.63 -11.23 7.98
N GLN A 51 -11.94 -10.51 6.91
CA GLN A 51 -13.20 -9.78 6.75
C GLN A 51 -13.57 -9.70 5.25
N PRO A 52 -14.08 -10.81 4.68
CA PRO A 52 -14.37 -10.92 3.25
C PRO A 52 -15.38 -9.87 2.78
N ASN A 53 -15.16 -9.32 1.59
CA ASN A 53 -16.02 -8.26 1.01
C ASN A 53 -17.10 -8.77 0.04
N GLY A 54 -17.29 -10.09 -0.06
CA GLY A 54 -18.24 -10.73 -0.97
C GLY A 54 -17.72 -11.00 -2.39
N HIS A 55 -16.52 -10.54 -2.74
CA HIS A 55 -15.83 -11.00 -3.95
C HIS A 55 -15.25 -12.40 -3.72
N ASP A 56 -15.32 -13.26 -4.74
CA ASP A 56 -14.74 -14.61 -4.68
C ASP A 56 -13.22 -14.54 -4.90
N HIS A 57 -12.45 -14.80 -3.84
CA HIS A 57 -10.99 -14.94 -3.88
C HIS A 57 -10.53 -16.40 -4.00
N GLY A 58 -11.45 -17.34 -4.19
CA GLY A 58 -11.19 -18.78 -4.19
C GLY A 58 -11.46 -19.44 -2.83
N ASP A 59 -11.09 -20.72 -2.74
CA ASP A 59 -11.26 -21.49 -1.51
C ASP A 59 -10.32 -21.00 -0.39
N LYS A 60 -10.55 -21.51 0.82
CA LYS A 60 -9.76 -21.14 2.00
C LYS A 60 -8.25 -21.35 1.79
N SER A 61 -7.85 -22.42 1.11
CA SER A 61 -6.44 -22.73 0.86
C SER A 61 -5.79 -21.68 -0.03
N ILE A 62 -6.48 -21.24 -1.07
CA ILE A 62 -6.05 -20.17 -1.96
C ILE A 62 -5.95 -18.85 -1.18
N VAL A 63 -6.98 -18.50 -0.42
CA VAL A 63 -7.04 -17.25 0.35
C VAL A 63 -5.94 -17.18 1.41
N ASP A 64 -5.73 -18.26 2.16
CA ASP A 64 -4.66 -18.36 3.16
C ASP A 64 -3.27 -18.24 2.48
N GLY A 65 -3.09 -18.84 1.30
CA GLY A 65 -1.88 -18.70 0.49
C GLY A 65 -1.65 -17.27 0.00
N MET A 66 -2.69 -16.59 -0.48
CA MET A 66 -2.61 -15.18 -0.89
C MET A 66 -2.24 -14.26 0.28
N LEU A 67 -2.80 -14.50 1.46
CA LEU A 67 -2.48 -13.75 2.67
C LEU A 67 -1.04 -13.99 3.12
N GLY A 68 -0.58 -15.25 3.10
CA GLY A 68 0.81 -15.63 3.38
C GLY A 68 1.80 -14.97 2.42
N ALA A 69 1.53 -15.00 1.12
CA ALA A 69 2.34 -14.32 0.11
C ALA A 69 2.37 -12.80 0.32
N SER A 70 1.22 -12.19 0.63
CA SER A 70 1.15 -10.75 0.93
C SER A 70 1.98 -10.38 2.16
N LEU A 71 1.97 -11.21 3.20
CA LEU A 71 2.79 -11.01 4.39
C LEU A 71 4.29 -11.05 4.04
N ASP A 72 4.73 -11.98 3.20
CA ASP A 72 6.13 -12.07 2.77
C ASP A 72 6.55 -10.84 1.96
N HIS A 73 5.71 -10.39 1.03
CA HIS A 73 5.95 -9.16 0.27
C HIS A 73 6.08 -7.93 1.18
N ILE A 74 5.22 -7.83 2.18
CA ILE A 74 5.25 -6.73 3.16
C ILE A 74 6.51 -6.81 4.02
N GLN A 75 6.90 -7.98 4.50
CA GLN A 75 8.13 -8.15 5.29
C GLN A 75 9.38 -7.74 4.50
N VAL A 76 9.47 -8.15 3.23
CA VAL A 76 10.55 -7.77 2.33
C VAL A 76 10.54 -6.27 2.05
N GLY A 77 9.35 -5.68 1.80
CA GLY A 77 9.20 -4.24 1.60
C GLY A 77 9.56 -3.41 2.84
N LEU A 78 9.19 -3.87 4.04
CA LEU A 78 9.57 -3.28 5.33
C LEU A 78 11.09 -3.27 5.54
N ALA A 79 11.79 -4.27 4.99
CA ALA A 79 13.25 -4.35 4.96
C ALA A 79 13.87 -3.66 3.73
N ALA A 80 13.20 -2.63 3.20
CA ALA A 80 13.63 -1.82 2.06
C ALA A 80 13.80 -2.59 0.74
N ASN A 81 13.02 -3.66 0.54
CA ASN A 81 12.97 -4.44 -0.70
C ASN A 81 14.33 -4.97 -1.18
N LEU A 82 15.19 -5.31 -0.20
CA LEU A 82 16.56 -5.75 -0.42
C LEU A 82 16.61 -7.20 -0.94
N ARG A 83 17.28 -7.40 -2.08
CA ARG A 83 17.37 -8.70 -2.77
C ARG A 83 18.01 -9.78 -1.89
N ASP A 84 19.05 -9.42 -1.14
CA ASP A 84 19.86 -10.35 -0.33
C ASP A 84 19.39 -10.41 1.14
N PHE A 85 18.30 -9.71 1.49
CA PHE A 85 17.76 -9.75 2.85
C PHE A 85 17.14 -11.12 3.13
N VAL A 86 17.62 -11.79 4.19
CA VAL A 86 17.16 -13.10 4.61
C VAL A 86 16.15 -12.96 5.74
N PHE A 87 14.98 -13.55 5.55
CA PHE A 87 13.89 -13.60 6.52
C PHE A 87 13.25 -15.00 6.51
N THR A 88 12.32 -15.25 7.44
CA THR A 88 11.53 -16.48 7.43
C THR A 88 10.18 -16.17 6.79
N GLY A 89 9.92 -16.78 5.63
CA GLY A 89 8.66 -16.62 4.92
C GLY A 89 7.49 -17.29 5.64
N HIS A 90 6.27 -17.09 5.13
CA HIS A 90 5.05 -17.65 5.70
C HIS A 90 5.05 -19.18 5.76
N SER A 91 5.82 -19.85 4.89
CA SER A 91 6.03 -21.30 4.90
C SER A 91 6.92 -21.80 6.04
N GLY A 92 7.51 -20.89 6.83
CA GLY A 92 8.44 -21.20 7.93
C GLY A 92 9.89 -21.42 7.47
N VAL A 93 10.16 -21.34 6.16
CA VAL A 93 11.50 -21.57 5.60
C VAL A 93 12.28 -20.24 5.49
N PRO A 94 13.57 -20.19 5.88
CA PRO A 94 14.42 -19.04 5.59
C PRO A 94 14.63 -18.86 4.08
N MET A 95 14.45 -17.64 3.59
CA MET A 95 14.65 -17.30 2.18
C MET A 95 15.13 -15.86 2.03
N LYS A 96 15.75 -15.56 0.88
CA LYS A 96 16.12 -14.21 0.47
C LYS A 96 14.93 -13.46 -0.10
N GLY A 97 14.96 -12.13 -0.02
CA GLY A 97 13.96 -11.27 -0.66
C GLY A 97 13.83 -11.53 -2.17
N SER A 98 14.93 -11.83 -2.87
CA SER A 98 14.91 -12.17 -4.30
C SER A 98 14.28 -13.53 -4.63
N GLU A 99 14.15 -14.41 -3.63
CA GLU A 99 13.52 -15.73 -3.79
C GLU A 99 12.01 -15.66 -3.59
N VAL A 100 11.49 -14.54 -3.05
CA VAL A 100 10.05 -14.27 -3.00
C VAL A 100 9.62 -13.84 -4.39
N LEU A 101 8.66 -14.54 -4.97
CA LEU A 101 8.19 -14.30 -6.33
C LEU A 101 6.80 -13.69 -6.34
N THR A 102 6.61 -12.73 -7.23
CA THR A 102 5.29 -12.27 -7.65
C THR A 102 4.54 -13.37 -8.41
N HIS A 103 3.23 -13.17 -8.63
CA HIS A 103 2.43 -14.08 -9.45
C HIS A 103 3.02 -14.32 -10.86
N ASP A 104 3.67 -13.30 -11.44
CA ASP A 104 4.30 -13.39 -12.76
C ASP A 104 5.74 -13.92 -12.71
N MET A 105 6.10 -14.64 -11.64
CA MET A 105 7.40 -15.28 -11.42
C MET A 105 8.60 -14.32 -11.38
N MET A 106 8.36 -13.02 -11.21
CA MET A 106 9.41 -12.01 -11.02
C MET A 106 9.78 -11.89 -9.53
N PRO A 107 11.07 -11.70 -9.20
CA PRO A 107 11.49 -11.40 -7.83
C PRO A 107 10.77 -10.17 -7.24
N VAL A 108 10.32 -10.29 -6.00
CA VAL A 108 9.72 -9.18 -5.26
C VAL A 108 10.76 -8.13 -4.92
N ALA A 109 11.88 -8.58 -4.35
CA ALA A 109 12.98 -7.70 -3.99
C ALA A 109 14.07 -7.66 -5.06
N TYR A 110 14.48 -6.42 -5.37
CA TYR A 110 15.46 -6.10 -6.40
C TYR A 110 16.55 -5.15 -5.90
N ALA A 111 16.35 -4.47 -4.76
CA ALA A 111 17.25 -3.42 -4.32
C ALA A 111 18.54 -4.00 -3.71
N SER A 112 19.65 -3.29 -3.92
CA SER A 112 20.94 -3.55 -3.26
C SER A 112 21.15 -2.66 -2.04
N SER A 113 20.47 -1.52 -1.99
CA SER A 113 20.58 -0.51 -0.94
C SER A 113 19.20 0.05 -0.56
N PRO A 114 18.94 0.39 0.72
CA PRO A 114 17.64 0.90 1.13
C PRO A 114 17.23 2.21 0.44
N ILE A 115 18.19 3.01 -0.04
CA ILE A 115 17.89 4.26 -0.74
C ILE A 115 17.31 4.04 -2.15
N GLU A 116 17.41 2.83 -2.70
CA GLU A 116 16.90 2.49 -4.03
C GLU A 116 15.40 2.20 -4.02
N THR A 117 14.79 2.12 -2.83
CA THR A 117 13.40 1.70 -2.63
C THR A 117 12.55 2.85 -2.09
N VAL A 118 11.52 3.22 -2.87
CA VAL A 118 10.43 4.09 -2.42
C VAL A 118 9.21 3.25 -2.10
N ASN A 119 8.90 3.12 -0.81
CA ASN A 119 7.71 2.43 -0.34
C ASN A 119 6.52 3.40 -0.31
N TYR A 120 5.39 2.95 -0.85
CA TYR A 120 4.16 3.75 -0.92
C TYR A 120 2.93 2.84 -0.92
N VAL A 121 1.78 3.42 -0.61
CA VAL A 121 0.45 2.78 -0.76
C VAL A 121 -0.46 3.56 -1.70
N SER A 122 -0.14 4.81 -1.99
CA SER A 122 -0.96 5.72 -2.78
C SER A 122 -0.08 6.73 -3.50
N ALA A 123 -0.55 7.19 -4.66
CA ALA A 123 0.09 8.18 -5.49
C ALA A 123 -0.98 9.02 -6.20
N HIS A 124 -0.56 9.85 -7.14
CA HIS A 124 -1.47 10.71 -7.91
C HIS A 124 -2.28 9.89 -8.93
N ASP A 125 -1.70 8.83 -9.48
CA ASP A 125 -2.33 7.84 -10.35
C ASP A 125 -3.07 6.78 -9.52
N ASN A 126 -4.10 6.17 -10.11
CA ASN A 126 -5.00 5.22 -9.46
C ASN A 126 -5.86 5.88 -8.36
N GLU A 127 -6.66 5.07 -7.67
CA GLU A 127 -7.49 5.52 -6.56
C GLU A 127 -6.64 6.04 -5.38
N THR A 128 -7.16 7.02 -4.64
CA THR A 128 -6.54 7.46 -3.39
C THR A 128 -6.56 6.34 -2.34
N LEU A 129 -5.76 6.47 -1.27
CA LEU A 129 -5.77 5.50 -0.18
C LEU A 129 -7.17 5.34 0.44
N PHE A 130 -7.88 6.44 0.68
CA PHE A 130 -9.22 6.39 1.25
C PHE A 130 -10.22 5.72 0.29
N ASP A 131 -10.14 6.04 -1.00
CA ASP A 131 -11.01 5.46 -2.03
C ASP A 131 -10.79 3.96 -2.16
N ILE A 132 -9.54 3.50 -2.28
CA ILE A 132 -9.24 2.08 -2.49
C ILE A 132 -9.59 1.24 -1.25
N VAL A 133 -9.37 1.76 -0.03
CA VAL A 133 -9.83 1.12 1.21
C VAL A 133 -11.35 1.01 1.19
N SER A 134 -12.06 2.10 0.87
CA SER A 134 -13.52 2.12 0.80
C SER A 134 -14.09 1.18 -0.28
N LEU A 135 -13.35 0.97 -1.37
CA LEU A 135 -13.76 0.04 -2.43
C LEU A 135 -13.58 -1.42 -2.01
N LYS A 136 -12.44 -1.74 -1.38
CA LYS A 136 -12.01 -3.13 -1.13
C LYS A 136 -12.46 -3.71 0.20
N THR A 137 -12.66 -2.90 1.25
CA THR A 137 -13.19 -3.41 2.52
C THR A 137 -14.64 -3.87 2.37
N ALA A 138 -15.09 -4.75 3.27
CA ALA A 138 -16.50 -5.10 3.38
C ALA A 138 -17.39 -3.84 3.48
N GLU A 139 -18.59 -3.89 2.90
CA GLU A 139 -19.44 -2.69 2.78
C GLU A 139 -20.02 -2.25 4.13
N ASP A 140 -20.20 -3.18 5.06
CA ASP A 140 -20.88 -3.02 6.35
C ASP A 140 -19.99 -2.46 7.47
N ILE A 141 -18.68 -2.33 7.29
CA ILE A 141 -17.84 -1.70 8.30
C ILE A 141 -18.07 -0.20 8.45
N SER A 142 -17.68 0.33 9.59
CA SER A 142 -17.80 1.75 9.91
C SER A 142 -16.78 2.61 9.16
N VAL A 143 -17.02 3.91 9.05
CA VAL A 143 -16.00 4.86 8.58
C VAL A 143 -14.82 4.94 9.56
N ASP A 144 -15.05 4.80 10.87
CA ASP A 144 -14.01 4.73 11.89
C ASP A 144 -13.01 3.59 11.61
N ASP A 145 -13.51 2.40 11.27
CA ASP A 145 -12.66 1.26 10.92
C ASP A 145 -11.88 1.52 9.64
N ARG A 146 -12.50 2.13 8.62
CA ARG A 146 -11.79 2.55 7.40
C ARG A 146 -10.69 3.57 7.70
N CYS A 147 -10.92 4.51 8.62
CA CYS A 147 -9.91 5.47 9.05
C CYS A 147 -8.73 4.77 9.76
N ARG A 148 -9.01 3.75 10.59
CA ARG A 148 -7.97 2.93 11.23
C ARG A 148 -7.18 2.11 10.21
N ILE A 149 -7.83 1.60 9.17
CA ILE A 149 -7.17 0.90 8.06
C ILE A 149 -6.26 1.85 7.26
N ASN A 150 -6.72 3.07 6.98
CA ASN A 150 -5.88 4.12 6.36
C ASN A 150 -4.65 4.43 7.23
N HIS A 151 -4.84 4.55 8.54
CA HIS A 151 -3.74 4.74 9.49
C HIS A 151 -2.77 3.54 9.51
N LEU A 152 -3.27 2.30 9.47
CA LEU A 152 -2.43 1.11 9.42
C LEU A 152 -1.58 1.07 8.13
N ALA A 153 -2.19 1.33 6.98
CA ALA A 153 -1.50 1.37 5.70
C ALA A 153 -0.37 2.43 5.70
N THR A 154 -0.66 3.65 6.14
CA THR A 154 0.36 4.71 6.26
C THR A 154 1.41 4.41 7.33
N SER A 155 1.06 3.70 8.41
CA SER A 155 2.01 3.26 9.45
C SER A 155 3.04 2.28 8.91
N ILE A 156 2.61 1.30 8.10
CA ILE A 156 3.52 0.33 7.46
C ILE A 156 4.56 1.09 6.63
N ILE A 157 4.13 2.07 5.84
CA ILE A 157 5.03 2.88 5.03
C ILE A 157 5.93 3.77 5.90
N ALA A 158 5.36 4.54 6.84
CA ALA A 158 6.08 5.46 7.70
C ALA A 158 7.15 4.78 8.58
N LEU A 159 6.95 3.51 8.93
CA LEU A 159 7.87 2.76 9.78
C LEU A 159 8.75 1.76 9.01
N SER A 160 8.60 1.67 7.69
CA SER A 160 9.45 0.85 6.82
C SER A 160 10.89 1.39 6.72
N GLN A 161 11.86 0.50 6.51
CA GLN A 161 13.17 0.91 6.00
C GLN A 161 13.04 1.39 4.55
N GLY A 162 14.03 2.15 4.08
CA GLY A 162 14.00 2.80 2.78
C GLY A 162 13.32 4.17 2.82
N ILE A 163 12.81 4.62 1.67
CA ILE A 163 12.23 5.96 1.52
C ILE A 163 10.70 5.84 1.53
N PRO A 164 10.00 6.34 2.57
CA PRO A 164 8.54 6.39 2.55
C PRO A 164 8.07 7.53 1.65
N PHE A 165 7.02 7.26 0.88
CA PHE A 165 6.33 8.24 0.07
C PHE A 165 4.85 8.27 0.46
N PHE A 166 4.30 9.48 0.55
CA PHE A 166 2.90 9.74 0.86
C PHE A 166 2.31 10.63 -0.22
N HIS A 167 1.13 10.28 -0.69
CA HIS A 167 0.36 11.13 -1.58
C HIS A 167 -0.27 12.27 -0.77
N ALA A 168 -0.23 13.48 -1.31
CA ALA A 168 -0.88 14.63 -0.67
C ALA A 168 -2.37 14.33 -0.47
N GLY A 169 -2.78 14.26 0.79
CA GLY A 169 -4.13 13.87 1.16
C GLY A 169 -4.24 12.57 1.96
N ASP A 170 -3.22 11.72 2.00
CA ASP A 170 -3.23 10.50 2.81
C ASP A 170 -3.49 10.81 4.30
N GLU A 171 -2.98 11.95 4.76
CA GLU A 171 -3.12 12.46 6.13
C GLU A 171 -4.50 13.05 6.44
N ILE A 172 -5.28 13.41 5.42
CA ILE A 172 -6.63 13.99 5.56
C ILE A 172 -7.72 13.10 4.95
N LEU A 173 -7.42 11.80 4.76
CA LEU A 173 -8.35 10.82 4.19
C LEU A 173 -8.88 11.22 2.81
N ARG A 174 -8.08 11.95 2.01
CA ARG A 174 -8.49 12.51 0.72
C ARG A 174 -9.13 11.47 -0.16
N SER A 175 -10.26 11.83 -0.76
CA SER A 175 -10.97 11.09 -1.78
C SER A 175 -10.97 11.88 -3.09
N LYS A 176 -11.02 11.15 -4.20
CA LYS A 176 -11.35 11.68 -5.53
C LYS A 176 -12.69 11.14 -6.01
N SER A 177 -13.57 10.78 -5.08
CA SER A 177 -14.87 10.17 -5.36
C SER A 177 -14.73 8.87 -6.19
N LEU A 178 -13.71 8.07 -5.87
CA LEU A 178 -13.32 6.83 -6.58
C LEU A 178 -12.85 7.04 -8.04
N ASP A 179 -12.38 8.23 -8.41
CA ASP A 179 -11.70 8.43 -9.70
C ASP A 179 -10.32 7.78 -9.71
N ARG A 180 -10.11 6.83 -10.63
CA ARG A 180 -8.85 6.11 -10.78
C ARG A 180 -7.80 6.84 -11.62
N ASP A 181 -8.18 7.84 -12.41
CA ASP A 181 -7.27 8.52 -13.35
C ASP A 181 -7.69 9.98 -13.51
N SER A 182 -7.41 10.76 -12.46
CA SER A 182 -7.98 12.09 -12.26
C SER A 182 -7.21 13.24 -12.93
N TYR A 183 -6.30 12.93 -13.87
CA TYR A 183 -5.39 13.91 -14.48
C TYR A 183 -6.10 15.10 -15.15
N ASN A 184 -7.31 14.88 -15.65
CA ASN A 184 -8.14 15.90 -16.31
C ASN A 184 -9.57 15.97 -15.74
N SER A 185 -9.71 15.65 -14.45
CA SER A 185 -11.01 15.69 -13.74
C SER A 185 -11.27 17.02 -13.03
N GLY A 186 -10.39 18.02 -13.24
CA GLY A 186 -10.51 19.37 -12.71
C GLY A 186 -10.41 19.44 -11.18
N ASP A 187 -10.66 20.65 -10.65
CA ASP A 187 -10.57 20.93 -9.22
C ASP A 187 -11.63 20.19 -8.41
N TRP A 188 -12.80 19.93 -9.02
CA TRP A 188 -13.93 19.27 -8.36
C TRP A 188 -13.57 17.90 -7.80
N PHE A 189 -13.02 17.01 -8.62
CA PHE A 189 -12.63 15.66 -8.17
C PHE A 189 -11.27 15.65 -7.47
N ASN A 190 -10.39 16.63 -7.72
CA ASN A 190 -9.05 16.67 -7.15
C ASN A 190 -8.91 17.51 -5.86
N LYS A 191 -10.00 18.09 -5.35
CA LYS A 191 -10.03 19.00 -4.20
C LYS A 191 -9.15 18.51 -3.04
N LEU A 192 -8.32 19.42 -2.52
CA LEU A 192 -7.67 19.31 -1.22
C LEU A 192 -8.30 20.35 -0.30
N ASP A 193 -8.92 19.89 0.77
CA ASP A 193 -9.66 20.76 1.69
C ASP A 193 -8.91 20.93 3.01
N PHE A 194 -8.13 22.01 3.10
CA PHE A 194 -7.38 22.35 4.31
C PHE A 194 -8.24 23.01 5.41
N THR A 195 -9.55 23.19 5.19
CA THR A 195 -10.48 23.49 6.29
C THR A 195 -10.82 22.24 7.10
N TYR A 196 -10.46 21.05 6.59
CA TYR A 196 -10.74 19.74 7.18
C TYR A 196 -12.24 19.39 7.33
N GLN A 197 -13.14 20.19 6.73
CA GLN A 197 -14.59 19.95 6.78
C GLN A 197 -15.05 18.81 5.87
N SER A 198 -14.27 18.46 4.86
CA SER A 198 -14.58 17.39 3.91
C SER A 198 -13.32 16.74 3.38
N ASN A 199 -13.37 15.43 3.14
CA ASN A 199 -12.31 14.73 2.42
C ASN A 199 -12.58 14.59 0.91
N ASN A 200 -13.65 15.21 0.39
CA ASN A 200 -14.13 15.12 -0.99
C ASN A 200 -14.80 13.77 -1.41
N TRP A 201 -15.16 12.91 -0.45
CA TRP A 201 -15.93 11.69 -0.74
C TRP A 201 -17.39 12.00 -1.10
N GLY A 202 -17.92 11.31 -2.11
CA GLY A 202 -19.34 11.38 -2.47
C GLY A 202 -19.74 12.63 -3.25
N VAL A 203 -18.82 13.24 -4.01
CA VAL A 203 -19.09 14.46 -4.82
C VAL A 203 -19.61 14.16 -6.23
N GLY A 204 -20.17 12.96 -6.41
CA GLY A 204 -20.67 12.46 -7.70
C GLY A 204 -19.84 11.31 -8.26
N LEU A 205 -20.39 10.65 -9.28
CA LEU A 205 -19.67 9.60 -10.01
C LEU A 205 -18.48 10.23 -10.77
N PRO A 206 -17.30 9.59 -10.75
CA PRO A 206 -16.11 10.10 -11.42
C PRO A 206 -16.26 10.01 -12.95
N PRO A 207 -15.47 10.77 -13.74
CA PRO A 207 -15.66 10.89 -15.18
C PRO A 207 -15.70 9.55 -15.93
N LYS A 208 -16.66 9.46 -16.87
CA LYS A 208 -17.03 8.24 -17.61
C LYS A 208 -15.83 7.54 -18.26
N ALA A 209 -14.97 8.31 -18.94
CA ALA A 209 -13.90 7.80 -19.80
C ALA A 209 -12.97 6.77 -19.15
N LYS A 210 -12.75 6.89 -17.84
CA LYS A 210 -11.82 6.02 -17.08
C LYS A 210 -12.51 5.14 -16.04
N ASN A 211 -13.77 5.42 -15.71
CA ASN A 211 -14.44 4.89 -14.53
C ASN A 211 -15.80 4.21 -14.79
N GLU A 212 -16.40 4.36 -15.97
CA GLU A 212 -17.78 3.90 -16.24
C GLU A 212 -18.00 2.42 -15.92
N LYS A 213 -17.02 1.58 -16.27
CA LYS A 213 -17.07 0.13 -16.00
C LYS A 213 -17.27 -0.19 -14.51
N ASN A 214 -16.74 0.64 -13.62
CA ASN A 214 -16.79 0.45 -12.17
C ASN A 214 -17.93 1.22 -11.50
N TRP A 215 -18.68 2.06 -12.22
CA TRP A 215 -19.81 2.81 -11.66
C TRP A 215 -20.85 1.94 -10.92
N PRO A 216 -21.18 0.71 -11.35
CA PRO A 216 -22.08 -0.16 -10.59
C PRO A 216 -21.58 -0.46 -9.16
N LEU A 217 -20.26 -0.55 -8.96
CA LEU A 217 -19.63 -0.76 -7.66
C LEU A 217 -19.51 0.54 -6.85
N ILE A 218 -19.23 1.64 -7.55
CA ILE A 218 -18.99 2.97 -6.96
C ILE A 218 -20.29 3.61 -6.47
N LYS A 219 -21.35 3.58 -7.28
CA LYS A 219 -22.61 4.28 -7.00
C LYS A 219 -23.22 3.96 -5.62
N PRO A 220 -23.39 2.69 -5.20
CA PRO A 220 -23.95 2.40 -3.88
C PRO A 220 -23.05 2.89 -2.74
N ARG A 221 -21.72 2.83 -2.88
CA ARG A 221 -20.76 3.30 -1.87
C ARG A 221 -20.81 4.82 -1.70
N LEU A 222 -20.84 5.56 -2.79
CA LEU A 222 -20.94 7.03 -2.75
C LEU A 222 -22.29 7.52 -2.20
N ALA A 223 -23.37 6.77 -2.43
CA ALA A 223 -24.70 7.10 -1.94
C ALA A 223 -24.88 6.80 -0.43
N ASN A 224 -24.05 5.95 0.15
CA ASN A 224 -24.16 5.56 1.54
C ASN A 224 -23.45 6.58 2.46
N PRO A 225 -24.19 7.30 3.34
CA PRO A 225 -23.59 8.28 4.23
C PRO A 225 -22.63 7.67 5.26
N SER A 226 -22.72 6.36 5.55
CA SER A 226 -21.82 5.70 6.51
C SER A 226 -20.37 5.60 6.03
N PHE A 227 -20.10 5.85 4.75
CA PHE A 227 -18.74 5.90 4.18
C PHE A 227 -18.07 7.25 4.35
N LYS A 228 -18.84 8.33 4.60
CA LYS A 228 -18.31 9.69 4.56
C LYS A 228 -17.66 10.07 5.90
N PRO A 229 -16.36 10.40 5.94
CA PRO A 229 -15.72 10.83 7.17
C PRO A 229 -16.19 12.24 7.55
N ARG A 230 -16.25 12.47 8.86
CA ARG A 230 -16.51 13.78 9.47
C ARG A 230 -15.19 14.46 9.83
N GLU A 231 -15.22 15.77 10.11
CA GLU A 231 -14.05 16.58 10.48
C GLU A 231 -13.19 15.93 11.58
N GLU A 232 -13.81 15.35 12.62
CA GLU A 232 -13.12 14.64 13.70
C GLU A 232 -12.23 13.47 13.20
N HIS A 233 -12.66 12.75 12.16
CA HIS A 233 -11.89 11.65 11.57
C HIS A 233 -10.70 12.19 10.79
N ILE A 234 -10.91 13.29 10.05
CA ILE A 234 -9.89 13.94 9.23
C ILE A 234 -8.79 14.50 10.14
N LEU A 235 -9.16 15.23 11.19
CA LEU A 235 -8.20 15.76 12.17
C LEU A 235 -7.46 14.65 12.92
N ALA A 236 -8.14 13.55 13.26
CA ALA A 236 -7.49 12.38 13.85
C ALA A 236 -6.46 11.75 12.89
N ALA A 237 -6.77 11.64 11.59
CA ALA A 237 -5.83 11.14 10.58
C ALA A 237 -4.59 12.04 10.45
N VAL A 238 -4.76 13.37 10.53
CA VAL A 238 -3.65 14.33 10.50
C VAL A 238 -2.70 14.11 11.68
N GLU A 239 -3.26 14.06 12.91
CA GLU A 239 -2.44 13.84 14.11
C GLU A 239 -1.77 12.47 14.10
N ASN A 240 -2.45 11.44 13.58
CA ASN A 240 -1.89 10.11 13.43
C ASN A 240 -0.66 10.09 12.52
N LEU A 241 -0.73 10.65 11.30
CA LEU A 241 0.43 10.67 10.41
C LEU A 241 1.57 11.53 10.96
N LYS A 242 1.24 12.70 11.54
CA LYS A 242 2.22 13.55 12.24
C LYS A 242 2.95 12.80 13.35
N ASN A 243 2.23 12.00 14.15
CA ASN A 243 2.83 11.19 15.20
C ASN A 243 3.70 10.05 14.64
N LEU A 244 3.28 9.39 13.56
CA LEU A 244 4.11 8.39 12.87
C LEU A 244 5.43 9.00 12.36
N LEU A 245 5.38 10.21 11.79
CA LEU A 245 6.57 10.91 11.35
C LEU A 245 7.48 11.27 12.53
N LYS A 246 6.93 11.77 13.64
CA LYS A 246 7.71 11.99 14.87
C LYS A 246 8.40 10.70 15.34
N ILE A 247 7.71 9.57 15.35
CA ILE A 247 8.27 8.25 15.70
C ILE A 247 9.41 7.90 14.74
N ARG A 248 9.18 7.99 13.42
CA ARG A 248 10.21 7.70 12.40
C ARG A 248 11.48 8.52 12.61
N TYR A 249 11.34 9.80 12.96
CA TYR A 249 12.48 10.69 13.16
C TYR A 249 13.08 10.63 14.57
N SER A 250 12.39 10.03 15.54
CA SER A 250 12.88 9.85 16.92
C SER A 250 14.06 8.89 17.05
N SER A 251 14.24 7.97 16.10
CA SER A 251 15.30 6.96 16.16
C SER A 251 15.96 6.72 14.80
N PRO A 252 17.31 6.67 14.74
CA PRO A 252 18.03 6.22 13.55
C PRO A 252 17.73 4.76 13.15
N LEU A 253 17.23 3.93 14.08
CA LEU A 253 16.95 2.52 13.82
C LEU A 253 15.81 2.29 12.80
N ILE A 254 14.96 3.29 12.58
CA ILE A 254 13.85 3.23 11.61
C ILE A 254 14.34 3.70 10.21
N ARG A 255 15.58 4.21 10.10
CA ARG A 255 16.14 4.81 8.88
C ARG A 255 17.59 4.37 8.66
N LEU A 256 17.82 3.07 8.72
CA LEU A 256 19.15 2.48 8.54
C LEU A 256 19.62 2.68 7.09
N ARG A 257 20.93 2.92 6.93
CA ARG A 257 21.52 3.36 5.66
C ARG A 257 22.13 2.25 4.81
N THR A 258 22.26 1.03 5.36
CA THR A 258 22.94 -0.07 4.68
C THR A 258 22.16 -1.37 4.82
N ALA A 259 22.25 -2.23 3.79
CA ALA A 259 21.62 -3.54 3.79
C ALA A 259 22.06 -4.41 4.98
N ASN A 260 23.36 -4.38 5.32
CA ASN A 260 23.89 -5.12 6.47
C ASN A 260 23.28 -4.67 7.82
N ALA A 261 23.14 -3.36 8.03
CA ALA A 261 22.51 -2.85 9.25
C ALA A 261 21.04 -3.28 9.36
N ILE A 262 20.30 -3.29 8.24
CA ILE A 262 18.92 -3.76 8.18
C ILE A 262 18.83 -5.26 8.51
N GLN A 263 19.70 -6.09 7.92
CA GLN A 263 19.76 -7.53 8.20
C GLN A 263 19.97 -7.80 9.70
N LEU A 264 20.95 -7.13 10.32
CA LEU A 264 21.27 -7.29 11.75
C LEU A 264 20.10 -6.85 12.65
N PHE A 265 19.45 -5.73 12.32
CA PHE A 265 18.32 -5.21 13.10
C PHE A 265 17.16 -6.21 13.17
N PHE A 266 16.76 -6.80 12.04
CA PHE A 266 15.69 -7.80 12.02
C PHE A 266 16.11 -9.13 12.64
N TYR A 267 17.38 -9.52 12.52
CA TYR A 267 17.90 -10.73 13.17
C TYR A 267 17.84 -10.64 14.71
N HIS A 268 18.28 -9.53 15.30
CA HIS A 268 18.23 -9.35 16.76
C HIS A 268 16.80 -9.33 17.32
N ARG A 269 15.84 -8.76 16.59
CA ARG A 269 14.41 -8.80 16.96
C ARG A 269 13.86 -10.23 16.98
N ARG A 270 14.36 -11.12 16.11
CA ARG A 270 13.95 -12.53 16.08
C ARG A 270 14.46 -13.29 17.30
N LEU A 271 15.71 -13.08 17.70
CA LEU A 271 16.27 -13.74 18.90
C LEU A 271 15.51 -13.35 20.18
N GLN A 272 14.99 -12.12 20.26
CA GLN A 272 14.16 -11.67 21.38
C GLN A 272 12.73 -12.23 21.39
N ARG A 273 12.29 -12.87 20.30
CA ARG A 273 10.94 -13.46 20.16
C ARG A 273 10.92 -14.97 20.33
N MET A 274 12.07 -15.65 20.49
CA MET A 274 12.06 -17.06 20.85
C MET A 274 11.71 -17.17 22.34
N PRO A 275 10.61 -17.85 22.73
CA PRO A 275 10.42 -18.25 24.11
C PRO A 275 11.54 -19.22 24.50
N ASN A 276 12.00 -19.14 25.75
CA ASN A 276 12.70 -20.27 26.39
C ASN A 276 11.78 -21.48 26.50
#